data_AF-A0A9Y1BR14-F1
#
_entry.id   AF-A0A9Y1BR14-F1
#
_cell.length_a   1.000
_cell.length_b   1.000
_cell.length_c   1.000
_cell.angle_alpha   90.00
_cell.angle_beta   90.00
_cell.angle_gamma   90.00
#
_symmetry.space_group_name_H-M   'P 1'
#
loop_
_entity.id
_entity.type
_entity.pdbx_description
1 polymer ?
#
loop_
_entity_poly.entity_id
_entity_poly.type
_entity_poly.pdbx_seq_one_letter_code
_entity_poly.pdbx_strand_id
1 'polypeptide(L)'
;MYQLNSLSYSSIIEKRKKIYASGKRDIAFIIRSYASEDQDTYTLQSIKSFCDEYRIAWLEPKDERIGDTRLEQILNFSFLCDFGIIILPPKPNENVSFEIGLMTALGKKIFILKNSRKVKRKLPFDYGDFVYISYNTKPNLWEFLVKEYDLYLAKYSKQKAIKEIINKAFSPLKKTKTNQLENALVSLKVTPGDNNDKNYELFLELWEKNPSKVLRKLEQPFLLELARHNGISNLNTNPTRLIKQINDVVFSRIAEKKSKQFFYPHTLKIIKYIIQNFEESLKYVKK
;
A
#
# COMPACT_ATOMS: atom_id res chain seq x y z
N MET A 1 -24.48 -1.92 -0.24
CA MET A 1 -23.03 -1.76 -0.04
C MET A 1 -22.38 -3.02 -0.60
N TYR A 2 -21.73 -2.95 -1.77
CA TYR A 2 -21.07 -4.13 -2.35
C TYR A 2 -19.78 -4.40 -1.55
N GLN A 3 -19.68 -5.56 -0.91
CA GLN A 3 -18.40 -6.01 -0.37
C GLN A 3 -17.54 -6.48 -1.55
N LEU A 4 -16.46 -5.76 -1.83
CA LEU A 4 -15.47 -6.17 -2.81
C LEU A 4 -14.63 -7.30 -2.20
N ASN A 5 -14.74 -8.51 -2.75
CA ASN A 5 -13.92 -9.66 -2.41
C ASN A 5 -12.59 -9.58 -3.18
N SER A 6 -11.85 -8.49 -3.01
CA SER A 6 -10.48 -8.40 -3.55
C SER A 6 -9.60 -9.48 -2.93
N LEU A 7 -8.64 -10.02 -3.70
CA LEU A 7 -7.68 -10.97 -3.15
C LEU A 7 -7.02 -10.38 -1.90
N SER A 8 -6.86 -11.21 -0.87
CA SER A 8 -6.07 -10.80 0.28
C SER A 8 -4.65 -10.46 -0.18
N TYR A 9 -4.02 -9.51 0.52
CA TYR A 9 -2.64 -9.10 0.21
C TYR A 9 -1.65 -10.28 0.23
N SER A 10 -1.87 -11.27 1.10
CA SER A 10 -1.07 -12.51 1.12
C SER A 10 -1.24 -13.32 -0.16
N SER A 11 -2.46 -13.45 -0.68
CA SER A 11 -2.73 -14.16 -1.93
C SER A 11 -2.07 -13.46 -3.13
N ILE A 12 -2.09 -12.12 -3.16
CA ILE A 12 -1.38 -11.32 -4.18
C ILE A 12 0.12 -11.60 -4.14
N ILE A 13 0.73 -11.63 -2.95
CA ILE A 13 2.16 -11.95 -2.79
C ILE A 13 2.47 -13.37 -3.27
N GLU A 14 1.68 -14.36 -2.88
CA GLU A 14 1.89 -15.75 -3.30
C GLU A 14 1.81 -15.91 -4.81
N LYS A 15 0.83 -15.27 -5.45
CA LYS A 15 0.69 -15.31 -6.90
C LYS A 15 1.88 -14.66 -7.60
N ARG A 16 2.36 -13.51 -7.11
CA ARG A 16 3.60 -12.88 -7.61
C ARG A 16 4.80 -13.82 -7.48
N LYS A 17 4.98 -14.45 -6.32
CA LYS A 17 6.08 -15.42 -6.10
C LYS A 17 6.04 -16.56 -7.11
N LYS A 18 4.85 -17.13 -7.38
CA LYS A 18 4.69 -18.19 -8.39
C LYS A 18 5.06 -17.71 -9.79
N ILE A 19 4.63 -16.50 -10.17
CA ILE A 19 4.97 -15.92 -11.47
C ILE A 19 6.49 -15.75 -11.59
N TYR A 20 7.17 -15.17 -10.59
CA TYR A 20 8.63 -15.03 -10.66
C TYR A 20 9.37 -16.38 -10.62
N ALA A 21 8.85 -17.37 -9.89
CA ALA A 21 9.41 -18.72 -9.87
C ALA A 21 9.36 -19.42 -11.24
N SER A 22 8.44 -19.00 -12.13
CA SER A 22 8.39 -19.49 -13.52
C SER A 22 9.47 -18.90 -14.43
N GLY A 23 10.39 -18.09 -13.89
CA GLY A 23 11.48 -17.45 -14.65
C GLY A 23 11.12 -16.11 -15.28
N LYS A 24 9.91 -15.59 -15.01
CA LYS A 24 9.51 -14.24 -15.39
C LYS A 24 10.21 -13.21 -14.47
N ARG A 25 10.62 -12.08 -15.05
CA ARG A 25 11.37 -11.02 -14.35
C ARG A 25 10.46 -9.96 -13.76
N ASP A 26 9.50 -9.49 -14.56
CA ASP A 26 8.53 -8.46 -14.22
C ASP A 26 7.13 -8.91 -14.61
N ILE A 27 6.12 -8.18 -14.13
CA ILE A 27 4.71 -8.42 -14.43
C ILE A 27 4.11 -7.13 -15.02
N ALA A 28 3.65 -7.17 -16.27
CA ALA A 28 2.98 -6.08 -16.95
C ALA A 28 1.45 -6.24 -16.89
N PHE A 29 0.73 -5.17 -16.55
CA PHE A 29 -0.72 -5.09 -16.75
C PHE A 29 -1.01 -4.36 -18.06
N ILE A 30 -1.62 -5.06 -19.04
CA ILE A 30 -2.00 -4.48 -20.33
C ILE A 30 -3.42 -3.90 -20.21
N ILE A 31 -3.52 -2.59 -20.41
CA ILE A 31 -4.74 -1.79 -20.31
C ILE A 31 -5.13 -1.31 -21.72
N ARG A 32 -6.38 -1.54 -22.10
CA ARG A 32 -6.92 -1.13 -23.42
C ARG A 32 -8.43 -0.99 -23.39
N SER A 33 -8.98 -0.33 -24.40
CA SER A 33 -10.42 -0.39 -24.68
C SER A 33 -10.81 -1.78 -25.19
N TYR A 34 -11.96 -2.26 -24.71
CA TYR A 34 -12.59 -3.50 -25.18
C TYR A 34 -13.75 -3.26 -26.16
N ALA A 35 -14.10 -2.00 -26.42
CA ALA A 35 -15.06 -1.65 -27.46
C ALA A 35 -14.59 -2.25 -28.80
N SER A 36 -15.50 -2.88 -29.54
CA SER A 36 -15.20 -3.61 -30.77
C SER A 36 -14.48 -2.74 -31.81
N GLU A 37 -14.85 -1.47 -31.91
CA GLU A 37 -14.26 -0.46 -32.79
C GLU A 37 -12.83 -0.03 -32.42
N ASP A 38 -12.39 -0.30 -31.19
CA ASP A 38 -11.07 0.09 -30.67
C ASP A 38 -10.08 -1.08 -30.61
N GLN A 39 -10.47 -2.28 -31.05
CA GLN A 39 -9.63 -3.47 -30.89
C GLN A 39 -8.43 -3.46 -31.85
N ASP A 40 -7.29 -3.03 -31.33
CA ASP A 40 -5.99 -3.17 -32.00
C ASP A 40 -5.32 -4.50 -31.61
N THR A 41 -5.89 -5.60 -32.11
CA THR A 41 -5.38 -6.97 -31.84
C THR A 41 -3.92 -7.15 -32.25
N TYR A 42 -3.50 -6.46 -33.30
CA TYR A 42 -2.14 -6.51 -33.81
C TYR A 42 -1.13 -5.85 -32.87
N THR A 43 -1.46 -4.67 -32.34
CA THR A 43 -0.64 -4.00 -31.32
C THR A 43 -0.57 -4.85 -30.06
N LEU A 44 -1.71 -5.38 -29.61
CA LEU A 44 -1.78 -6.27 -28.46
C LEU A 44 -0.85 -7.48 -28.62
N GLN A 45 -0.90 -8.15 -29.77
CA GLN A 45 -0.03 -9.30 -30.04
C GLN A 45 1.45 -8.92 -30.04
N SER A 46 1.79 -7.76 -30.60
CA SER A 46 3.16 -7.26 -30.60
C SER A 46 3.68 -6.99 -29.19
N ILE A 47 2.83 -6.43 -28.30
CA ILE A 47 3.15 -6.23 -26.89
C ILE A 47 3.33 -7.57 -26.17
N LYS A 48 2.46 -8.57 -26.42
CA LYS A 48 2.61 -9.90 -25.82
C LYS A 48 3.91 -10.57 -26.24
N SER A 49 4.26 -10.52 -27.53
CA SER A 49 5.55 -11.03 -28.03
C SER A 49 6.73 -10.32 -27.37
N PHE A 50 6.67 -8.99 -27.21
CA PHE A 50 7.68 -8.23 -26.48
C PHE A 50 7.80 -8.70 -25.04
N CYS A 51 6.68 -8.83 -24.33
CA CYS A 51 6.67 -9.32 -22.97
C CYS A 51 7.28 -10.73 -22.87
N ASP A 52 6.95 -11.63 -23.78
CA ASP A 52 7.49 -12.99 -23.74
C ASP A 52 9.01 -13.04 -23.98
N GLU A 53 9.52 -12.28 -24.97
CA GLU A 53 10.95 -12.19 -25.26
C GLU A 53 11.75 -11.64 -24.07
N TYR A 54 11.23 -10.61 -23.41
CA TYR A 54 11.88 -10.00 -22.24
C TYR A 54 11.57 -10.71 -20.92
N ARG A 55 10.91 -11.87 -20.98
CA ARG A 55 10.50 -12.67 -19.81
C ARG A 55 9.62 -11.89 -18.84
N ILE A 56 8.76 -11.04 -19.36
CA ILE A 56 7.73 -10.30 -18.63
C ILE A 56 6.46 -11.15 -18.64
N ALA A 57 5.83 -11.34 -17.48
CA ALA A 57 4.49 -11.90 -17.41
C ALA A 57 3.49 -10.82 -17.78
N TRP A 58 2.54 -11.10 -18.65
CA TRP A 58 1.52 -10.14 -19.04
C TRP A 58 0.16 -10.54 -18.47
N LEU A 59 -0.57 -9.56 -17.94
CA LEU A 59 -1.93 -9.71 -17.41
C LEU A 59 -2.88 -8.93 -18.31
N GLU A 60 -3.88 -9.60 -18.89
CA GLU A 60 -4.95 -8.99 -19.68
C GLU A 60 -6.32 -9.48 -19.19
N PRO A 61 -7.25 -8.58 -18.82
CA PRO A 61 -8.55 -8.97 -18.24
C PRO A 61 -9.38 -9.94 -19.10
N LYS A 62 -9.12 -10.01 -20.40
CA LYS A 62 -9.79 -10.96 -21.30
C LYS A 62 -9.24 -12.38 -21.19
N ASP A 63 -7.98 -12.55 -20.82
CA ASP A 63 -7.29 -13.85 -20.89
C ASP A 63 -7.29 -14.59 -19.54
N GLU A 64 -7.36 -13.87 -18.43
CA GLU A 64 -7.36 -14.47 -17.11
C GLU A 64 -8.37 -13.79 -16.18
N ARG A 65 -9.35 -14.53 -15.66
CA ARG A 65 -10.29 -14.01 -14.67
C ARG A 65 -9.74 -14.18 -13.26
N ILE A 66 -9.59 -13.07 -12.54
CA ILE A 66 -9.24 -13.05 -11.11
C ILE A 66 -10.27 -12.20 -10.37
N GLY A 67 -11.00 -12.79 -9.43
CA GLY A 67 -12.09 -12.11 -8.71
C GLY A 67 -13.44 -12.29 -9.38
N ASP A 68 -14.48 -11.84 -8.70
CA ASP A 68 -15.87 -12.11 -9.06
C ASP A 68 -16.37 -11.06 -10.06
N THR A 69 -15.88 -9.82 -9.92
CA THR A 69 -16.24 -8.67 -10.77
C THR A 69 -15.08 -8.19 -11.65
N ARG A 70 -15.41 -7.46 -12.73
CA ARG A 70 -14.39 -6.78 -13.57
C ARG A 70 -13.57 -5.75 -12.78
N LEU A 71 -14.21 -5.05 -11.84
CA LEU A 71 -13.52 -4.06 -11.02
C LEU A 71 -12.51 -4.75 -10.09
N GLU A 72 -12.89 -5.84 -9.43
CA GLU A 72 -11.97 -6.64 -8.61
C GLU A 72 -10.81 -7.19 -9.44
N GLN A 73 -11.07 -7.64 -10.66
CA GLN A 73 -10.04 -8.10 -11.58
C GLN A 73 -9.03 -7.00 -11.90
N ILE A 74 -9.50 -5.80 -12.26
CA ILE A 74 -8.65 -4.63 -12.52
C ILE A 74 -7.82 -4.27 -11.28
N LEU A 75 -8.45 -4.25 -10.09
CA LEU A 75 -7.76 -3.97 -8.83
C LEU A 75 -6.67 -5.01 -8.56
N ASN A 76 -7.01 -6.29 -8.63
CA ASN A 76 -6.08 -7.39 -8.41
C ASN A 76 -4.90 -7.32 -9.38
N PHE A 77 -5.14 -7.05 -10.67
CA PHE A 77 -4.07 -6.90 -11.67
C PHE A 77 -3.18 -5.70 -11.37
N SER A 78 -3.78 -4.57 -10.99
CA SER A 78 -3.04 -3.36 -10.62
C SER A 78 -2.13 -3.58 -9.41
N PHE A 79 -2.56 -4.38 -8.43
CA PHE A 79 -1.71 -4.77 -7.30
C PHE A 79 -0.65 -5.81 -7.66
N LEU A 80 -0.99 -6.77 -8.52
CA LEU A 80 -0.09 -7.86 -8.94
C LEU A 80 1.08 -7.34 -9.80
N CYS A 81 0.82 -6.42 -10.72
CA CYS A 81 1.82 -5.97 -11.69
C CYS A 81 2.94 -5.11 -11.09
N ASP A 82 4.02 -4.98 -11.84
CA ASP A 82 5.15 -4.08 -11.61
C ASP A 82 4.98 -2.76 -12.35
N PHE A 83 4.39 -2.82 -13.55
CA PHE A 83 4.11 -1.67 -14.40
C PHE A 83 2.91 -1.92 -15.32
N GLY A 84 2.38 -0.85 -15.89
CA GLY A 84 1.28 -0.86 -16.86
C GLY A 84 1.74 -0.56 -18.28
N ILE A 85 1.10 -1.20 -19.26
CA ILE A 85 1.20 -0.85 -20.68
C ILE A 85 -0.20 -0.45 -21.16
N ILE A 86 -0.37 0.81 -21.53
CA ILE A 86 -1.65 1.36 -21.98
C ILE A 86 -1.66 1.47 -23.49
N ILE A 87 -2.62 0.82 -24.14
CA ILE A 87 -2.92 1.06 -25.55
C ILE A 87 -4.01 2.13 -25.62
N LEU A 88 -3.65 3.34 -26.05
CA LEU A 88 -4.63 4.43 -26.09
C LEU A 88 -5.70 4.18 -27.16
N PRO A 89 -6.98 4.25 -26.78
CA PRO A 89 -8.06 4.16 -27.75
C PRO A 89 -8.15 5.43 -28.62
N PRO A 90 -8.64 5.29 -29.87
CA PRO A 90 -8.95 6.40 -30.77
C PRO A 90 -9.81 7.48 -30.09
N LYS A 91 -10.86 7.05 -29.39
CA LYS A 91 -11.74 7.92 -28.60
C LYS A 91 -11.39 7.84 -27.11
N PRO A 92 -11.64 8.89 -26.31
CA PRO A 92 -11.52 8.80 -24.86
C PRO A 92 -12.36 7.64 -24.30
N ASN A 93 -11.79 6.91 -23.34
CA ASN A 93 -12.46 5.80 -22.67
C ASN A 93 -12.29 5.97 -21.16
N GLU A 94 -13.41 6.06 -20.45
CA GLU A 94 -13.43 6.34 -19.00
C GLU A 94 -12.80 5.21 -18.19
N ASN A 95 -13.00 3.95 -18.59
CA ASN A 95 -12.40 2.81 -17.90
C ASN A 95 -10.86 2.81 -18.04
N VAL A 96 -10.35 3.06 -19.25
CA VAL A 96 -8.90 3.22 -19.46
C VAL A 96 -8.34 4.37 -18.62
N SER A 97 -9.08 5.49 -18.55
CA SER A 97 -8.66 6.66 -17.77
C SER A 97 -8.65 6.36 -16.27
N PHE A 98 -9.66 5.64 -15.76
CA PHE A 98 -9.74 5.16 -14.39
C PHE A 98 -8.56 4.23 -14.06
N GLU A 99 -8.26 3.26 -14.93
CA GLU A 99 -7.16 2.31 -14.76
C GLU A 99 -5.80 3.02 -14.72
N ILE A 100 -5.58 4.03 -15.56
CA ILE A 100 -4.38 4.88 -15.51
C ILE A 100 -4.29 5.62 -14.18
N GLY A 101 -5.40 6.24 -13.74
CA GLY A 101 -5.46 6.95 -12.46
C GLY A 101 -5.14 6.03 -11.28
N LEU A 102 -5.71 4.83 -11.26
CA LEU A 102 -5.44 3.80 -10.25
C LEU A 102 -3.96 3.39 -10.23
N MET A 103 -3.39 3.08 -11.39
CA MET A 103 -1.98 2.70 -11.51
C MET A 103 -1.05 3.81 -11.03
N THR A 104 -1.39 5.05 -11.35
CA THR A 104 -0.66 6.24 -10.90
C THR A 104 -0.75 6.42 -9.38
N ALA A 105 -1.94 6.28 -8.81
CA ALA A 105 -2.15 6.36 -7.35
C ALA A 105 -1.38 5.26 -6.59
N LEU A 106 -1.18 4.09 -7.21
CA LEU A 106 -0.36 3.01 -6.68
C LEU A 106 1.16 3.20 -6.92
N GLY A 107 1.57 4.32 -7.51
CA GLY A 107 2.97 4.64 -7.82
C GLY A 107 3.57 3.71 -8.87
N LYS A 108 2.75 3.06 -9.70
CA LYS A 108 3.21 2.16 -10.76
C LYS A 108 3.76 2.97 -11.93
N LYS A 109 4.72 2.38 -12.65
CA LYS A 109 5.15 2.94 -13.94
C LYS A 109 4.16 2.58 -15.01
N ILE A 110 4.02 3.47 -15.98
CA ILE A 110 3.04 3.35 -17.05
C ILE A 110 3.73 3.71 -18.36
N PHE A 111 3.69 2.80 -19.32
CA PHE A 111 4.03 3.04 -20.72
C PHE A 111 2.75 3.34 -21.49
N ILE A 112 2.63 4.54 -22.05
CA ILE A 112 1.48 4.96 -22.83
C ILE A 112 1.82 4.82 -24.31
N LEU A 113 1.13 3.91 -24.98
CA LEU A 113 1.30 3.62 -26.40
C LEU A 113 0.23 4.34 -27.21
N LYS A 114 0.66 5.24 -28.08
CA LYS A 114 -0.22 5.98 -28.99
C LYS A 114 0.08 5.64 -30.43
N ASN A 115 -0.86 4.93 -31.05
CA ASN A 115 -0.84 4.73 -32.49
C ASN A 115 -1.18 6.06 -33.18
N SER A 116 -0.18 6.75 -33.71
CA SER A 116 -0.34 8.10 -34.30
C SER A 116 -1.25 8.11 -35.54
N ARG A 117 -1.47 6.96 -36.19
CA ARG A 117 -2.42 6.84 -37.31
C ARG A 117 -3.87 6.83 -36.83
N LYS A 118 -4.13 6.21 -35.67
CA LYS A 118 -5.49 6.02 -35.12
C LYS A 118 -5.88 7.10 -34.12
N VAL A 119 -4.93 7.56 -33.31
CA VAL A 119 -5.16 8.51 -32.23
C VAL A 119 -4.56 9.85 -32.62
N LYS A 120 -5.39 10.79 -33.08
CA LYS A 120 -4.96 12.13 -33.49
C LYS A 120 -5.05 13.17 -32.37
N ARG A 121 -5.79 12.87 -31.31
CA ARG A 121 -6.00 13.80 -30.18
C ARG A 121 -4.71 14.09 -29.42
N LYS A 122 -4.66 15.29 -28.82
CA LYS A 122 -3.68 15.62 -27.80
C LYS A 122 -3.95 14.77 -26.56
N LEU A 123 -2.89 14.45 -25.82
CA LEU A 123 -3.02 13.75 -24.55
C LEU A 123 -3.52 14.71 -23.48
N PRO A 124 -4.25 14.22 -22.47
CA PRO A 124 -4.50 14.98 -21.25
C PRO A 124 -3.18 15.47 -20.63
N PHE A 125 -3.21 16.66 -20.01
CA PHE A 125 -2.04 17.24 -19.35
C PHE A 125 -1.44 16.30 -18.30
N ASP A 126 -2.30 15.63 -17.53
CA ASP A 126 -1.91 14.70 -16.46
C ASP A 126 -1.15 13.47 -16.95
N TYR A 127 -1.04 13.27 -18.27
CA TYR A 127 -0.28 12.16 -18.86
C TYR A 127 1.17 12.52 -19.17
N GLY A 128 1.57 13.79 -18.98
CA GLY A 128 2.89 14.31 -19.35
C GLY A 128 4.07 13.65 -18.64
N ASP A 129 3.85 13.09 -17.45
CA ASP A 129 4.90 12.47 -16.63
C ASP A 129 5.11 10.96 -16.92
N PHE A 130 4.29 10.37 -17.80
CA PHE A 130 4.41 8.96 -18.17
C PHE A 130 5.38 8.75 -19.33
N VAL A 131 5.90 7.53 -19.46
CA VAL A 131 6.70 7.16 -20.62
C VAL A 131 5.79 7.03 -21.82
N TYR A 132 5.93 7.95 -22.77
CA TYR A 132 5.05 8.05 -23.92
C TYR A 132 5.73 7.55 -25.19
N ILE A 133 5.13 6.55 -25.82
CA ILE A 133 5.61 5.94 -27.06
C ILE A 133 4.59 6.21 -28.17
N SER A 134 4.98 7.10 -29.09
CA SER A 134 4.24 7.37 -30.30
C SER A 134 4.73 6.46 -31.42
N TYR A 135 3.84 5.68 -32.04
CA TYR A 135 4.22 4.76 -33.10
C TYR A 135 3.20 4.78 -34.25
N ASN A 136 3.66 4.42 -35.44
CA ASN A 136 2.83 4.32 -36.64
C ASN A 136 3.00 2.98 -37.39
N THR A 137 3.99 2.17 -36.99
CA THR A 137 4.30 0.84 -37.52
C THR A 137 4.75 -0.09 -36.39
N LYS A 138 4.75 -1.42 -36.63
CA LYS A 138 5.23 -2.41 -35.65
C LYS A 138 6.72 -2.31 -35.34
N PRO A 139 7.63 -2.20 -36.34
CA PRO A 139 9.06 -2.08 -36.04
C PRO A 139 9.34 -0.90 -35.12
N ASN A 140 8.69 0.25 -35.35
CA ASN A 140 8.85 1.43 -34.51
C ASN A 140 8.33 1.19 -33.10
N LEU A 141 7.16 0.56 -32.94
CA LEU A 141 6.63 0.21 -31.62
C LEU A 141 7.61 -0.68 -30.85
N TRP A 142 8.16 -1.69 -31.51
CA TRP A 142 9.11 -2.61 -30.91
C TRP A 142 10.39 -1.90 -30.46
N GLU A 143 11.02 -1.14 -31.35
CA GLU A 143 12.24 -0.40 -31.07
C GLU A 143 12.06 0.55 -29.87
N PHE A 144 10.95 1.28 -29.83
CA PHE A 144 10.66 2.18 -28.72
C PHE A 144 10.36 1.43 -27.42
N LEU A 145 9.61 0.32 -27.46
CA LEU A 145 9.36 -0.50 -26.27
C LEU A 145 10.67 -1.03 -25.68
N VAL A 146 11.55 -1.56 -26.52
CA VAL A 146 12.87 -2.06 -26.10
C VAL A 146 13.68 -0.95 -25.45
N LYS A 147 13.85 0.18 -26.15
CA LYS A 147 14.62 1.32 -25.65
C LYS A 147 14.10 1.82 -24.31
N GLU A 148 12.80 2.07 -24.21
CA GLU A 148 12.19 2.62 -23.00
C GLU A 148 12.17 1.61 -21.85
N TYR A 149 12.01 0.32 -22.14
CA TYR A 149 12.09 -0.73 -21.13
C TYR A 149 13.52 -0.93 -20.62
N ASP A 150 14.54 -0.84 -21.48
CA ASP A 150 15.94 -0.89 -21.05
C ASP A 150 16.30 0.30 -20.17
N LEU A 151 15.82 1.50 -20.49
CA LEU A 151 15.95 2.68 -19.64
C LEU A 151 15.23 2.51 -18.31
N TYR A 152 14.03 1.91 -18.33
CA TYR A 152 13.30 1.52 -17.13
C TYR A 152 14.13 0.56 -16.27
N LEU A 153 14.68 -0.50 -16.86
CA LEU A 153 15.54 -1.46 -16.17
C LEU A 153 16.79 -0.81 -15.60
N ALA A 154 17.47 0.06 -16.34
CA ALA A 154 18.66 0.77 -15.86
C ALA A 154 18.34 1.68 -14.66
N LYS A 155 17.18 2.34 -14.67
CA LYS A 155 16.73 3.19 -13.55
C LYS A 155 16.28 2.36 -12.35
N TYR A 156 15.52 1.29 -12.58
CA TYR A 156 14.96 0.45 -11.51
C TYR A 156 15.99 -0.50 -10.91
N SER A 157 16.91 -1.05 -11.70
CA SER A 157 18.02 -1.86 -11.18
C SER A 157 18.89 -1.04 -10.23
N LYS A 158 19.20 0.23 -10.56
CA LYS A 158 19.86 1.16 -9.63
C LYS A 158 19.05 1.39 -8.36
N GLN A 159 17.74 1.65 -8.46
CA GLN A 159 16.89 1.85 -7.29
C GLN A 159 16.73 0.59 -6.43
N LYS A 160 16.65 -0.59 -7.06
CA LYS A 160 16.55 -1.89 -6.39
C LYS A 160 17.87 -2.24 -5.72
N ALA A 161 19.01 -2.06 -6.40
CA ALA A 161 20.34 -2.21 -5.82
C ALA A 161 20.55 -1.25 -4.64
N ILE A 162 20.14 0.01 -4.77
CA ILE A 162 20.17 0.97 -3.66
C ILE A 162 19.25 0.52 -2.52
N LYS A 163 18.02 0.07 -2.79
CA LYS A 163 17.13 -0.48 -1.76
C LYS A 163 17.69 -1.74 -1.10
N GLU A 164 18.37 -2.60 -1.85
CA GLU A 164 19.02 -3.81 -1.33
C GLU A 164 20.27 -3.49 -0.53
N ILE A 165 21.08 -2.51 -0.95
CA ILE A 165 22.22 -1.99 -0.20
C ILE A 165 21.72 -1.33 1.08
N ILE A 166 20.69 -0.48 1.02
CA ILE A 166 20.04 0.11 2.19
C ILE A 166 19.47 -1.01 3.08
N ASN A 167 18.71 -1.95 2.54
CA ASN A 167 18.18 -3.03 3.36
C ASN A 167 19.28 -3.93 3.93
N LYS A 168 20.40 -4.19 3.24
CA LYS A 168 21.54 -4.94 3.77
C LYS A 168 22.29 -4.14 4.83
N ALA A 169 22.60 -2.87 4.57
CA ALA A 169 23.30 -1.98 5.51
C ALA A 169 22.46 -1.68 6.75
N PHE A 170 21.14 -1.54 6.58
CA PHE A 170 20.20 -1.21 7.64
C PHE A 170 19.41 -2.43 8.16
N SER A 171 19.59 -3.65 7.65
CA SER A 171 18.97 -4.85 8.24
C SER A 171 19.57 -5.25 9.59
N PRO A 172 20.90 -5.14 9.82
CA PRO A 172 21.47 -5.25 11.16
C PRO A 172 20.92 -4.15 12.04
N LEU A 173 20.82 -2.90 11.55
CA LEU A 173 20.25 -1.79 12.31
C LEU A 173 18.75 -1.98 12.58
N LYS A 174 17.95 -2.58 11.70
CA LYS A 174 16.53 -2.90 11.93
C LYS A 174 16.37 -4.07 12.88
N LYS A 175 17.21 -5.11 12.82
CA LYS A 175 17.22 -6.17 13.84
C LYS A 175 17.67 -5.62 15.19
N THR A 176 18.67 -4.74 15.21
CA THR A 176 19.18 -4.12 16.43
C THR A 176 18.18 -3.11 16.98
N LYS A 177 17.50 -2.29 16.16
CA LYS A 177 16.41 -1.40 16.60
C LYS A 177 15.18 -2.19 17.03
N THR A 178 14.79 -3.25 16.32
CA THR A 178 13.63 -4.09 16.73
C THR A 178 13.95 -4.86 18.01
N ASN A 179 15.16 -5.41 18.15
CA ASN A 179 15.60 -6.06 19.39
C ASN A 179 15.85 -5.05 20.52
N GLN A 180 16.33 -3.83 20.23
CA GLN A 180 16.43 -2.73 21.19
C GLN A 180 15.06 -2.16 21.55
N LEU A 181 14.09 -2.15 20.64
CA LEU A 181 12.69 -1.77 20.88
C LEU A 181 11.97 -2.85 21.67
N GLU A 182 12.23 -4.13 21.41
CA GLU A 182 11.68 -5.25 22.17
C GLU A 182 12.35 -5.38 23.54
N ASN A 183 13.66 -5.15 23.64
CA ASN A 183 14.37 -5.06 24.91
C ASN A 183 14.01 -3.78 25.68
N ALA A 184 13.81 -2.65 25.00
CA ALA A 184 13.25 -1.44 25.60
C ALA A 184 11.82 -1.68 26.09
N LEU A 185 10.98 -2.40 25.34
CA LEU A 185 9.64 -2.82 25.77
C LEU A 185 9.65 -3.81 26.96
N VAL A 186 10.74 -4.53 27.17
CA VAL A 186 10.95 -5.42 28.33
C VAL A 186 11.56 -4.67 29.52
N SER A 187 12.40 -3.65 29.26
CA SER A 187 13.03 -2.81 30.30
C SER A 187 12.20 -1.57 30.67
N LEU A 188 11.19 -1.21 29.87
CA LEU A 188 10.14 -0.25 30.16
C LEU A 188 9.23 -0.86 31.23
N LYS A 189 9.75 -0.99 32.45
CA LYS A 189 8.94 -0.78 33.65
C LYS A 189 8.57 0.70 33.62
N VAL A 190 7.57 1.07 32.81
CA VAL A 190 7.02 2.42 32.84
C VAL A 190 6.26 2.53 34.16
N THR A 191 6.98 2.86 35.23
CA THR A 191 6.36 3.45 36.39
C THR A 191 5.81 4.81 35.96
N PRO A 192 4.50 5.05 36.10
CA PRO A 192 3.93 6.36 35.83
C PRO A 192 4.67 7.43 36.65
N GLY A 193 5.12 8.51 35.98
CA GLY A 193 5.91 9.60 36.60
C GLY A 193 7.30 9.84 35.97
N ASP A 194 7.80 8.91 35.15
CA ASP A 194 9.11 9.06 34.50
C ASP A 194 9.02 9.99 33.26
N ASN A 195 9.22 11.30 33.49
CA ASN A 195 9.16 12.39 32.49
C ASN A 195 10.31 12.37 31.45
N ASN A 196 10.83 11.19 31.12
CA ASN A 196 11.91 11.07 30.15
C ASN A 196 11.34 11.12 28.72
N ASP A 197 11.39 12.31 28.08
CA ASP A 197 10.81 12.61 26.76
C ASP A 197 11.13 11.56 25.68
N LYS A 198 12.31 10.91 25.77
CA LYS A 198 12.72 9.85 24.84
C LYS A 198 11.87 8.58 24.92
N ASN A 199 11.39 8.21 26.10
CA ASN A 199 10.53 7.03 26.28
C ASN A 199 9.12 7.30 25.74
N TYR A 200 8.66 8.56 25.83
CA TYR A 200 7.37 9.00 25.30
C TYR A 200 7.36 9.01 23.77
N GLU A 201 8.38 9.59 23.12
CA GLU A 201 8.48 9.56 21.65
C GLU A 201 8.55 8.13 21.10
N LEU A 202 9.29 7.25 21.80
CA LEU A 202 9.40 5.84 21.45
C LEU A 202 8.05 5.11 21.60
N PHE A 203 7.30 5.41 22.65
CA PHE A 203 5.94 4.91 22.86
C PHE A 203 5.01 5.34 21.73
N LEU A 204 5.08 6.60 21.30
CA LEU A 204 4.26 7.12 20.19
C LEU A 204 4.59 6.41 18.87
N GLU A 205 5.87 6.27 18.54
CA GLU A 205 6.30 5.55 17.32
C GLU A 205 5.82 4.09 17.32
N LEU A 206 5.82 3.44 18.49
CA LEU A 206 5.34 2.08 18.67
C LEU A 206 3.81 1.97 18.58
N TRP A 207 3.10 2.94 19.16
CA TRP A 207 1.64 3.01 19.11
C TRP A 207 1.12 3.18 17.69
N GLU A 208 1.77 4.00 16.87
CA GLU A 208 1.42 4.15 15.45
C GLU A 208 1.63 2.88 14.64
N LYS A 209 2.71 2.13 14.93
CA LYS A 209 3.06 0.93 14.17
C LYS A 209 2.29 -0.31 14.60
N ASN A 210 2.02 -0.49 15.89
CA ASN A 210 1.36 -1.69 16.41
C ASN A 210 0.69 -1.48 17.80
N PRO A 211 -0.44 -0.79 17.85
CA PRO A 211 -1.10 -0.41 19.12
C PRO A 211 -1.56 -1.63 19.92
N SER A 212 -1.98 -2.70 19.24
CA SER A 212 -2.33 -3.97 19.91
C SER A 212 -1.15 -4.60 20.66
N LYS A 213 0.07 -4.48 20.15
CA LYS A 213 1.29 -4.99 20.83
C LYS A 213 1.66 -4.10 22.01
N VAL A 214 1.46 -2.79 21.90
CA VAL A 214 1.68 -1.84 23.00
C VAL A 214 0.67 -2.06 24.12
N LEU A 215 -0.63 -2.17 23.80
CA LEU A 215 -1.70 -2.42 24.77
C LEU A 215 -1.48 -3.69 25.60
N ARG A 216 -0.95 -4.77 24.99
CA ARG A 216 -0.62 -6.03 25.69
C ARG A 216 0.51 -5.89 26.71
N LYS A 217 1.25 -4.80 26.68
CA LYS A 217 2.39 -4.52 27.56
C LYS A 217 2.04 -3.51 28.65
N LEU A 218 0.87 -2.87 28.57
CA LEU A 218 0.40 -1.95 29.60
C LEU A 218 -0.18 -2.73 30.78
N GLU A 219 0.07 -2.23 31.98
CA GLU A 219 -0.53 -2.78 33.18
C GLU A 219 -2.05 -2.56 33.20
N GLN A 220 -2.75 -3.49 33.83
CA GLN A 220 -4.21 -3.49 33.88
C GLN A 220 -4.84 -2.18 34.41
N PRO A 221 -4.31 -1.52 35.45
CA PRO A 221 -4.86 -0.24 35.92
C PRO A 221 -4.86 0.84 34.83
N PHE A 222 -3.79 0.91 34.04
CA PHE A 222 -3.68 1.88 32.94
C PHE A 222 -4.66 1.55 31.80
N LEU A 223 -4.82 0.27 31.47
CA LEU A 223 -5.82 -0.16 30.49
C LEU A 223 -7.24 0.22 30.92
N LEU A 224 -7.56 0.08 32.22
CA LEU A 224 -8.86 0.47 32.75
C LEU A 224 -9.09 1.98 32.66
N GLU A 225 -8.09 2.80 32.99
CA GLU A 225 -8.19 4.26 32.90
C GLU A 225 -8.32 4.75 31.46
N LEU A 226 -7.52 4.18 30.55
CA LEU A 226 -7.61 4.44 29.11
C LEU A 226 -9.01 4.09 28.57
N ALA A 227 -9.57 2.97 29.01
CA ALA A 227 -10.91 2.54 28.61
C ALA A 227 -12.00 3.50 29.14
N ARG A 228 -11.91 3.95 30.40
CA ARG A 228 -12.83 4.96 30.97
C ARG A 228 -12.79 6.27 30.20
N HIS A 229 -11.59 6.77 29.90
CA HIS A 229 -11.43 8.00 29.11
C HIS A 229 -11.97 7.90 27.70
N ASN A 230 -11.99 6.69 27.12
CA ASN A 230 -12.61 6.44 25.83
C ASN A 230 -14.13 6.19 25.93
N GLY A 231 -14.74 6.35 27.11
CA GLY A 231 -16.19 6.20 27.32
C GLY A 231 -16.66 4.76 27.33
N ILE A 232 -15.78 3.80 27.64
CA ILE A 232 -16.14 2.39 27.79
C ILE A 232 -16.70 2.21 29.20
N SER A 233 -18.02 2.07 29.32
CA SER A 233 -18.72 1.95 30.61
C SER A 233 -18.68 0.55 31.22
N ASN A 234 -18.72 -0.50 30.38
CA ASN A 234 -18.72 -1.91 30.80
C ASN A 234 -17.33 -2.54 30.66
N LEU A 235 -16.40 -2.15 31.52
CA LEU A 235 -15.00 -2.59 31.47
C LEU A 235 -14.86 -4.08 31.82
N ASN A 236 -14.22 -4.84 30.94
CA ASN A 236 -13.87 -6.22 31.26
C ASN A 236 -12.65 -6.26 32.19
N THR A 237 -12.70 -7.07 33.24
CA THR A 237 -11.56 -7.28 34.15
C THR A 237 -10.53 -8.25 33.57
N ASN A 238 -10.82 -8.94 32.46
CA ASN A 238 -9.85 -9.74 31.72
C ASN A 238 -9.03 -8.81 30.79
N PRO A 239 -7.70 -8.72 30.94
CA PRO A 239 -6.86 -7.82 30.14
C PRO A 239 -7.00 -8.01 28.63
N THR A 240 -7.10 -9.26 28.15
CA THR A 240 -7.23 -9.55 26.72
C THR A 240 -8.56 -9.03 26.16
N ARG A 241 -9.65 -9.18 26.91
CA ARG A 241 -10.97 -8.65 26.52
C ARG A 241 -11.03 -7.14 26.63
N LEU A 242 -10.39 -6.56 27.66
CA LEU A 242 -10.28 -5.11 27.84
C LEU A 242 -9.50 -4.45 26.69
N ILE A 243 -8.37 -5.04 26.29
CA ILE A 243 -7.58 -4.59 25.12
C ILE A 243 -8.44 -4.64 23.86
N LYS A 244 -9.23 -5.69 23.69
CA LYS A 244 -10.16 -5.79 22.56
C LYS A 244 -11.21 -4.68 22.60
N GLN A 245 -11.83 -4.41 23.75
CA GLN A 245 -12.80 -3.32 23.91
C GLN A 245 -12.19 -1.94 23.60
N ILE A 246 -10.97 -1.69 24.10
CA ILE A 246 -10.23 -0.45 23.83
C ILE A 246 -9.94 -0.31 22.34
N ASN A 247 -9.43 -1.38 21.71
CA ASN A 247 -9.19 -1.39 20.27
C ASN A 247 -10.47 -1.13 19.49
N ASP A 248 -11.56 -1.83 19.79
CA ASP A 248 -12.81 -1.72 19.05
C ASP A 248 -13.37 -0.28 19.12
N VAL A 249 -13.27 0.40 20.26
CA VAL A 249 -13.73 1.80 20.44
C VAL A 249 -12.76 2.82 19.84
N VAL A 250 -11.45 2.65 20.04
CA VAL A 250 -10.46 3.58 19.48
C VAL A 250 -10.43 3.49 17.95
N PHE A 251 -10.46 2.28 17.40
CA PHE A 251 -10.43 2.07 15.95
C PHE A 251 -11.76 2.37 15.27
N SER A 252 -12.92 2.10 15.89
CA SER A 252 -14.22 2.53 15.33
C SER A 252 -14.31 4.06 15.25
N ARG A 253 -13.84 4.79 16.26
CA ARG A 253 -13.77 6.27 16.22
C ARG A 253 -12.80 6.81 15.17
N ILE A 254 -11.67 6.14 14.96
CA ILE A 254 -10.73 6.47 13.88
C ILE A 254 -11.39 6.22 12.52
N ALA A 255 -12.15 5.13 12.36
CA ALA A 255 -12.84 4.79 11.13
C ALA A 255 -14.00 5.77 10.82
N GLU A 256 -14.82 6.15 11.81
CA GLU A 256 -15.91 7.13 11.65
C GLU A 256 -15.41 8.54 11.33
N LYS A 257 -14.24 8.93 11.87
CA LYS A 257 -13.67 10.28 11.68
C LYS A 257 -12.72 10.40 10.49
N LYS A 258 -12.58 9.39 9.63
CA LYS A 258 -11.94 9.59 8.30
C LYS A 258 -12.67 10.60 7.41
N SER A 259 -13.84 11.11 7.82
CA SER A 259 -14.51 12.27 7.21
C SER A 259 -14.07 13.64 7.75
N LYS A 260 -13.35 13.76 8.88
CA LYS A 260 -12.82 15.05 9.39
C LYS A 260 -11.47 14.93 10.11
N GLN A 261 -10.53 15.75 9.67
CA GLN A 261 -9.07 15.77 9.89
C GLN A 261 -8.55 16.05 11.32
N PHE A 262 -9.25 15.69 12.41
CA PHE A 262 -9.00 16.30 13.73
C PHE A 262 -8.75 15.40 14.95
N PHE A 263 -8.58 14.08 14.83
CA PHE A 263 -8.51 13.22 16.04
C PHE A 263 -7.10 12.97 16.61
N TYR A 264 -6.06 12.94 15.78
CA TYR A 264 -4.71 12.55 16.23
C TYR A 264 -4.11 13.44 17.33
N PRO A 265 -4.19 14.79 17.28
CA PRO A 265 -3.66 15.64 18.34
C PRO A 265 -4.40 15.48 19.68
N HIS A 266 -5.68 15.09 19.65
CA HIS A 266 -6.51 15.02 20.85
C HIS A 266 -6.31 13.72 21.63
N THR A 267 -6.23 12.57 20.96
CA THR A 267 -5.90 11.29 21.62
C THR A 267 -4.49 11.30 22.18
N LEU A 268 -3.54 11.93 21.49
CA LEU A 268 -2.17 12.13 21.98
C LEU A 268 -2.13 13.06 23.20
N LYS A 269 -2.90 14.16 23.19
CA LYS A 269 -3.10 15.02 24.38
C LYS A 269 -3.74 14.27 25.54
N ILE A 270 -4.69 13.36 25.27
CA ILE A 270 -5.35 12.53 26.30
C ILE A 270 -4.37 11.51 26.89
N ILE A 271 -3.58 10.81 26.07
CA ILE A 271 -2.55 9.90 26.55
C ILE A 271 -1.49 10.68 27.36
N LYS A 272 -1.07 11.86 26.87
CA LYS A 272 -0.16 12.76 27.60
C LYS A 272 -0.76 13.20 28.94
N TYR A 273 -2.03 13.59 28.96
CA TYR A 273 -2.77 13.99 30.16
C TYR A 273 -2.90 12.82 31.15
N ILE A 274 -3.27 11.63 30.70
CA ILE A 274 -3.37 10.43 31.55
C ILE A 274 -2.01 10.11 32.16
N ILE A 275 -0.93 10.14 31.37
CA ILE A 275 0.43 9.89 31.86
C ILE A 275 0.88 10.97 32.86
N GLN A 276 0.59 12.24 32.59
CA GLN A 276 0.97 13.36 33.46
C GLN A 276 0.18 13.43 34.77
N ASN A 277 -1.06 12.96 34.81
CA ASN A 277 -1.95 13.06 35.97
C ASN A 277 -2.17 11.72 36.69
N PHE A 278 -1.56 10.62 36.24
CA PHE A 278 -1.72 9.29 36.83
C PHE A 278 -1.34 9.24 38.32
N GLU A 279 -0.35 10.04 38.75
CA GLU A 279 0.02 10.14 40.17
C GLU A 279 -1.05 10.82 41.04
N GLU A 280 -1.84 11.75 40.47
CA GLU A 280 -3.00 12.34 41.15
C GLU A 280 -4.19 11.37 41.17
N SER A 281 -4.44 10.64 40.07
CA SER A 281 -5.47 9.60 40.01
C SER A 281 -5.23 8.48 41.05
N LEU A 282 -3.98 8.07 41.27
CA LEU A 282 -3.61 7.06 42.27
C LEU A 282 -3.86 7.50 43.72
N LYS A 283 -3.91 8.81 44.01
CA LYS A 283 -4.27 9.32 45.35
C LYS A 283 -5.75 9.11 45.68
N TYR A 284 -6.61 9.00 44.67
CA TYR A 284 -8.06 8.76 44.85
C TYR A 284 -8.45 7.27 44.88
N VAL A 285 -7.53 6.37 44.51
CA VAL A 285 -7.75 4.90 44.54
C VAL A 285 -7.24 4.27 45.85
N LYS A 286 -6.54 5.03 46.70
CA LYS A 286 -6.06 4.60 48.04
C LYS A 286 -6.95 5.08 49.21
N LYS A 287 -8.21 5.44 48.97
CA LYS A 287 -9.27 5.54 49.98
C LYS A 287 -10.35 4.54 49.66
#